data_AF-Q3JCD4-F1
#
_entry.id   AF-Q3JCD4-F1
#
_cell.length_a   1.000
_cell.length_b   1.000
_cell.length_c   1.000
_cell.angle_alpha   90.00
_cell.angle_beta   90.00
_cell.angle_gamma   90.00
#
_symmetry.space_group_name_H-M   'P 1'
#
loop_
_entity.id
_entity.type
_entity.pdbx_description
1 polymer ?
#
loop_
_entity_poly.entity_id
_entity_poly.type
_entity_poly.pdbx_seq_one_letter_code
_entity_poly.pdbx_strand_id
1 'polypeptide(L)'
;MERSVFIFSDLDDTLLQTQRKCGVSGPLTEAAVDREGRPLSFHSQEQLLLLRLFKACTLIPVTGRNLEALGRIRSPLFSSYRVTSHGALVWDANNALIPEWESTIRGEALIWEPRMQRLLAVMEGYQRAEQVENLRFRIIYDAQIPVYLSIKGSPGQLSAVEEIVAPVWVQEMGGKFHRNDHNMALLPPYADKGRAVKYIMTLIRQRCEGPPLFIGMGDSLTDIPFLRACHYALTPQNSQIQQEAWM
;
A
#
# COMPACT_ATOMS: atom_id res chain seq x y z
N MET A 1 4.59 10.93 31.62
CA MET A 1 5.06 9.91 30.65
C MET A 1 3.97 9.72 29.63
N GLU A 2 4.12 10.36 28.47
CA GLU A 2 3.16 10.22 27.37
C GLU A 2 3.36 8.81 26.78
N ARG A 3 2.39 7.92 27.00
CA ARG A 3 2.47 6.54 26.50
C ARG A 3 2.48 6.59 24.97
N SER A 4 3.52 6.04 24.34
CA SER A 4 3.71 6.11 22.89
C SER A 4 2.77 5.13 22.17
N VAL A 5 1.62 5.63 21.74
CA VAL A 5 0.65 4.89 20.90
C VAL A 5 0.98 5.15 19.42
N PHE A 6 1.23 4.08 18.68
CA PHE A 6 1.53 4.12 17.25
C PHE A 6 0.42 3.44 16.46
N ILE A 7 -0.01 4.10 15.39
CA ILE A 7 -1.07 3.61 14.51
C ILE A 7 -0.46 3.37 13.15
N PHE A 8 -0.35 2.11 12.75
CA PHE A 8 0.02 1.72 11.38
C PHE A 8 -1.25 1.67 10.54
N SER A 9 -1.35 2.52 9.52
CA SER A 9 -2.59 2.65 8.76
C SER A 9 -2.34 2.54 7.27
N ASP A 10 -3.09 1.67 6.59
CA ASP A 10 -3.37 1.90 5.17
C ASP A 10 -4.18 3.20 5.00
N LEU A 11 -4.28 3.69 3.77
CA LEU A 11 -4.78 5.02 3.46
C LEU A 11 -6.00 4.94 2.54
N ASP A 12 -5.81 4.45 1.32
CA ASP A 12 -6.86 4.39 0.31
C ASP A 12 -7.93 3.38 0.75
N ASP A 13 -9.20 3.76 0.72
CA ASP A 13 -10.34 2.96 1.20
C ASP A 13 -10.35 2.65 2.72
N THR A 14 -9.31 3.07 3.44
CA THR A 14 -9.21 3.01 4.91
C THR A 14 -9.47 4.38 5.57
N LEU A 15 -8.61 5.37 5.32
CA LEU A 15 -8.71 6.73 5.90
C LEU A 15 -9.20 7.78 4.89
N LEU A 16 -9.14 7.49 3.60
CA LEU A 16 -9.52 8.38 2.52
C LEU A 16 -9.91 7.59 1.27
N GLN A 17 -10.77 8.15 0.43
CA GLN A 17 -11.24 7.47 -0.76
C GLN A 17 -11.60 8.46 -1.84
N THR A 18 -11.65 7.99 -3.10
CA THR A 18 -12.13 8.79 -4.22
C THR A 18 -13.60 9.19 -4.03
N GLN A 19 -14.01 10.33 -4.57
CA GLN A 19 -15.38 10.85 -4.46
C GLN A 19 -16.48 9.81 -4.76
N ARG A 20 -16.30 8.99 -5.81
CA ARG A 20 -17.27 7.95 -6.20
C ARG A 20 -17.55 6.92 -5.09
N LYS A 21 -16.58 6.69 -4.19
CA LYS A 21 -16.64 5.70 -3.12
C LYS A 21 -17.13 6.27 -1.79
N CYS A 22 -17.28 7.60 -1.65
CA CYS A 22 -17.74 8.20 -0.41
C CYS A 22 -19.22 7.88 -0.11
N GLY A 23 -20.02 7.48 -1.10
CA GLY A 23 -21.39 7.01 -0.91
C GLY A 23 -22.38 8.04 -0.37
N VAL A 24 -21.96 9.31 -0.18
CA VAL A 24 -22.76 10.37 0.43
C VAL A 24 -22.98 11.54 -0.52
N SER A 25 -24.19 12.08 -0.48
CA SER A 25 -24.56 13.35 -1.09
C SER A 25 -24.27 14.47 -0.09
N GLY A 26 -23.14 15.16 -0.22
CA GLY A 26 -22.77 16.24 0.70
C GLY A 26 -21.34 16.78 0.50
N PRO A 27 -20.97 17.87 1.21
CA PRO A 27 -19.61 18.41 1.13
C PRO A 27 -18.61 17.40 1.67
N LEU A 28 -17.67 17.00 0.81
CA LEU A 28 -16.57 16.12 1.16
C LEU A 28 -15.38 16.95 1.65
N THR A 29 -14.69 16.46 2.69
CA THR A 29 -13.47 17.10 3.17
C THR A 29 -12.28 16.56 2.39
N GLU A 30 -11.53 17.43 1.72
CA GLU A 30 -10.35 17.05 0.96
C GLU A 30 -9.30 16.36 1.85
N ALA A 31 -8.81 15.22 1.38
CA ALA A 31 -7.73 14.46 2.01
C ALA A 31 -6.45 14.49 1.18
N ALA A 32 -6.56 14.41 -0.14
CA ALA A 32 -5.42 14.39 -1.06
C ALA A 32 -5.75 14.98 -2.43
N VAL A 33 -4.71 15.46 -3.11
CA VAL A 33 -4.81 16.05 -4.46
C VAL A 33 -4.19 15.16 -5.54
N ASP A 34 -4.56 15.41 -6.80
CA ASP A 34 -3.89 14.84 -7.98
C ASP A 34 -2.57 15.57 -8.31
N ARG A 35 -1.99 15.27 -9.47
CA ARG A 35 -0.74 15.89 -9.94
C ARG A 35 -0.89 17.36 -10.31
N GLU A 36 -2.10 17.77 -10.66
CA GLU A 36 -2.45 19.15 -11.02
C GLU A 36 -2.90 19.96 -9.79
N GLY A 37 -2.90 19.35 -8.59
CA GLY A 37 -3.30 19.98 -7.34
C GLY A 37 -4.82 20.03 -7.12
N ARG A 38 -5.61 19.30 -7.91
CA ARG A 38 -7.07 19.24 -7.75
C ARG A 38 -7.45 18.17 -6.73
N PRO A 39 -8.53 18.36 -5.96
CA PRO A 39 -9.02 17.36 -5.01
C PRO A 39 -9.29 16.02 -5.70
N LEU A 40 -8.73 14.93 -5.15
CA LEU A 40 -8.87 13.58 -5.70
C LEU A 40 -9.44 12.59 -4.70
N SER A 41 -8.97 12.68 -3.45
CA SER A 41 -9.40 11.82 -2.35
C SER A 41 -9.95 12.65 -1.21
N PHE A 42 -10.91 12.09 -0.49
CA PHE A 42 -11.68 12.77 0.52
C PHE A 42 -11.84 11.90 1.76
N HIS A 43 -12.08 12.54 2.90
CA HIS A 43 -12.53 11.91 4.13
C HIS A 43 -14.06 11.91 4.20
N SER A 44 -14.64 10.84 4.74
CA SER A 44 -15.99 10.84 5.29
C SER A 44 -16.02 11.53 6.66
N GLN A 45 -17.21 11.84 7.18
CA GLN A 45 -17.35 12.45 8.51
C GLN A 45 -16.87 11.49 9.62
N GLU A 46 -17.13 10.20 9.47
CA GLU A 46 -16.71 9.15 10.41
C GLU A 46 -15.18 9.01 10.43
N GLN A 47 -14.53 9.09 9.27
CA GLN A 47 -13.07 9.10 9.18
C GLN A 47 -12.47 10.34 9.87
N LEU A 48 -13.09 11.51 9.74
CA LEU A 48 -12.65 12.71 10.45
C LEU A 48 -12.81 12.56 11.98
N LEU A 49 -13.90 11.96 12.45
CA LEU A 49 -14.09 11.66 13.88
C LEU A 49 -13.04 10.68 14.39
N LEU A 50 -12.74 9.63 13.62
CA LEU A 50 -11.68 8.67 13.95
C LEU A 50 -10.31 9.35 14.04
N LEU A 51 -9.97 10.20 13.07
CA LEU A 51 -8.72 10.97 13.08
C LEU A 51 -8.60 11.91 14.29
N ARG A 52 -9.73 12.45 14.79
CA ARG A 52 -9.73 13.23 16.05
C ARG A 52 -9.35 12.38 17.25
N LEU A 53 -9.80 11.13 17.33
CA LEU A 53 -9.39 10.20 18.39
C LEU A 53 -7.88 9.91 18.33
N PHE A 54 -7.32 9.86 17.13
CA PHE A 54 -5.91 9.56 16.90
C PHE A 54 -4.97 10.76 17.02
N LYS A 55 -5.48 11.96 17.33
CA LYS A 55 -4.68 13.20 17.38
C LYS A 55 -3.51 13.15 18.37
N ALA A 56 -3.63 12.39 19.46
CA ALA A 56 -2.57 12.19 20.45
C ALA A 56 -1.68 10.96 20.17
N CYS A 57 -1.87 10.28 19.04
CA CYS A 57 -1.11 9.11 18.63
C CYS A 57 -0.12 9.47 17.52
N THR A 58 0.89 8.63 17.32
CA THR A 58 1.78 8.72 16.16
C THR A 58 1.22 7.88 15.01
N LEU A 59 0.71 8.52 13.97
CA LEU A 59 0.21 7.86 12.77
C LEU A 59 1.35 7.59 11.77
N ILE A 60 1.49 6.33 11.35
CA ILE A 60 2.49 5.84 10.41
C ILE A 60 1.75 5.27 9.19
N PRO A 61 1.89 5.87 8.00
CA PRO A 61 1.23 5.38 6.80
C PRO A 61 1.89 4.09 6.30
N VAL A 62 1.06 3.12 5.89
CA VAL A 62 1.45 1.82 5.33
C VAL A 62 0.71 1.57 4.03
N THR A 63 1.22 2.15 2.94
CA THR A 63 0.44 2.36 1.71
C THR A 63 1.05 1.69 0.47
N GLY A 64 0.19 1.40 -0.51
CA GLY A 64 0.61 1.06 -1.88
C GLY A 64 1.18 2.24 -2.67
N ARG A 65 0.92 3.48 -2.25
CA ARG A 65 1.44 4.70 -2.89
C ARG A 65 2.97 4.77 -2.80
N ASN A 66 3.62 5.30 -3.83
CA ASN A 66 5.02 5.72 -3.75
C ASN A 66 5.17 7.00 -2.91
N LEU A 67 6.41 7.41 -2.60
CA LEU A 67 6.64 8.59 -1.75
C LEU A 67 6.05 9.89 -2.34
N GLU A 68 6.17 10.09 -3.65
CA GLU A 68 5.60 11.26 -4.35
C GLU A 68 4.08 11.32 -4.20
N ALA A 69 3.38 10.19 -4.37
CA ALA A 69 1.92 10.10 -4.23
C ALA A 69 1.46 10.21 -2.77
N LEU A 70 2.27 9.76 -1.82
CA LEU A 70 2.05 9.97 -0.39
C LEU A 70 2.18 11.47 -0.04
N GLY A 71 3.15 12.18 -0.63
CA GLY A 71 3.36 13.62 -0.44
C GLY A 71 2.22 14.52 -0.93
N ARG A 72 1.27 13.98 -1.71
CA ARG A 72 0.04 14.67 -2.14
C ARG A 72 -1.11 14.59 -1.14
N ILE A 73 -0.95 13.85 -0.04
CA ILE A 73 -1.92 13.82 1.04
C ILE A 73 -1.79 15.11 1.87
N ARG A 74 -2.89 15.83 2.00
CA ARG A 74 -3.02 17.06 2.79
C ARG A 74 -3.46 16.79 4.23
N SER A 75 -4.23 15.73 4.43
CA SER A 75 -4.71 15.28 5.74
C SER A 75 -4.86 13.75 5.76
N PRO A 76 -4.46 13.07 6.85
CA PRO A 76 -3.73 13.60 7.99
C PRO A 76 -2.25 13.89 7.68
N LEU A 77 -1.56 14.57 8.60
CA LEU A 77 -0.12 14.75 8.53
C LEU A 77 0.60 13.56 9.16
N PHE A 78 1.74 13.19 8.58
CA PHE A 78 2.61 12.12 9.08
C PHE A 78 3.95 12.72 9.49
N SER A 79 4.36 12.52 10.74
CA SER A 79 5.58 13.10 11.33
C SER A 79 6.61 12.05 11.75
N SER A 80 6.36 10.77 11.44
CA SER A 80 7.19 9.62 11.83
C SER A 80 7.60 8.84 10.60
N TYR A 81 7.94 7.56 10.77
CA TYR A 81 8.23 6.63 9.69
C TYR A 81 7.09 6.58 8.67
N ARG A 82 7.42 6.15 7.46
CA ARG A 82 6.46 5.91 6.36
C ARG A 82 6.81 4.61 5.67
N VAL A 83 5.79 3.84 5.29
CA VAL A 83 5.94 2.64 4.46
C VAL A 83 5.23 2.91 3.14
N THR A 84 5.97 2.87 2.03
CA THR A 84 5.44 3.12 0.69
C THR A 84 5.58 1.89 -0.20
N SER A 85 4.97 1.96 -1.38
CA SER A 85 5.16 0.99 -2.45
C SER A 85 4.89 -0.45 -1.98
N HIS A 86 3.73 -0.63 -1.32
CA HIS A 86 3.25 -1.90 -0.78
C HIS A 86 4.16 -2.55 0.26
N GLY A 87 5.02 -1.78 0.93
CA GLY A 87 5.97 -2.31 1.90
C GLY A 87 7.38 -2.47 1.38
N ALA A 88 7.64 -2.18 0.11
CA ALA A 88 8.99 -2.28 -0.44
C ALA A 88 9.94 -1.25 0.19
N LEU A 89 9.48 -0.04 0.50
CA LEU A 89 10.35 1.03 1.01
C LEU A 89 9.88 1.55 2.37
N VAL A 90 10.86 1.81 3.24
CA VAL A 90 10.67 2.39 4.56
C VAL A 90 11.48 3.68 4.66
N TRP A 91 10.79 4.74 5.07
CA TRP A 91 11.33 6.09 5.18
C TRP A 91 11.28 6.57 6.61
N ASP A 92 12.22 7.43 6.98
CA ASP A 92 12.20 8.15 8.26
C ASP A 92 11.26 9.37 8.22
N ALA A 93 11.25 10.14 9.31
CA ALA A 93 10.44 11.35 9.44
C ALA A 93 10.78 12.44 8.40
N ASN A 94 12.03 12.47 7.91
CA ASN A 94 12.56 13.43 6.96
C ASN A 94 12.45 12.97 5.49
N ASN A 95 11.74 11.87 5.24
CA ASN A 95 11.64 11.24 3.92
C ASN A 95 12.99 10.73 3.37
N ALA A 96 13.92 10.36 4.25
CA ALA A 96 15.12 9.61 3.88
C ALA A 96 14.85 8.10 4.00
N LEU A 97 15.35 7.30 3.05
CA LEU A 97 15.30 5.84 3.15
C LEU A 97 16.11 5.39 4.38
N ILE A 98 15.59 4.39 5.10
CA ILE A 98 16.35 3.77 6.19
C ILE A 98 17.47 2.91 5.57
N PRO A 99 18.76 3.20 5.83
CA PRO A 99 19.86 2.58 5.09
C PRO A 99 19.90 1.06 5.15
N GLU A 100 19.67 0.46 6.32
CA GLU A 100 19.72 -1.00 6.49
C GLU A 100 18.56 -1.69 5.75
N TRP A 101 17.39 -1.06 5.75
CA TRP A 101 16.24 -1.53 4.98
C TRP A 101 16.51 -1.41 3.49
N GLU A 102 16.97 -0.26 3.03
CA GLU A 102 17.30 0.01 1.63
C GLU A 102 18.31 -1.01 1.09
N SER A 103 19.41 -1.25 1.80
CA SER A 103 20.43 -2.22 1.40
C SER A 103 19.84 -3.62 1.21
N THR A 104 18.94 -4.03 2.10
CA THR A 104 18.26 -5.33 2.02
C THR A 104 17.38 -5.42 0.78
N ILE A 105 16.54 -4.41 0.55
CA ILE A 105 15.60 -4.38 -0.56
C ILE A 105 16.32 -4.27 -1.90
N ARG A 106 17.41 -3.49 -1.99
CA ARG A 106 18.24 -3.44 -3.21
C ARG A 106 18.83 -4.80 -3.55
N GLY A 107 19.33 -5.54 -2.56
CA GLY A 107 19.83 -6.90 -2.76
C GLY A 107 18.76 -7.85 -3.30
N GLU A 108 17.55 -7.78 -2.76
CA GLU A 108 16.41 -8.59 -3.23
C GLU A 108 15.94 -8.15 -4.63
N ALA A 109 15.90 -6.84 -4.90
CA ALA A 109 15.49 -6.28 -6.19
C ALA A 109 16.38 -6.73 -7.35
N LEU A 110 17.69 -6.92 -7.14
CA LEU A 110 18.61 -7.44 -8.16
C LEU A 110 18.18 -8.82 -8.71
N ILE A 111 17.56 -9.64 -7.87
CA ILE A 111 17.09 -10.98 -8.24
C ILE A 111 15.72 -10.89 -8.94
N TRP A 112 14.90 -9.92 -8.53
CA TRP A 112 13.49 -9.84 -8.90
C TRP A 112 13.19 -8.95 -10.09
N GLU A 113 14.04 -7.96 -10.38
CA GLU A 113 13.86 -7.13 -11.57
C GLU A 113 13.87 -7.96 -12.86
N PRO A 114 14.82 -8.89 -13.08
CA PRO A 114 14.79 -9.75 -14.27
C PRO A 114 13.54 -10.64 -14.35
N ARG A 115 12.99 -11.05 -13.20
CA ARG A 115 11.75 -11.84 -13.13
C ARG A 115 10.54 -11.01 -13.55
N MET A 116 10.45 -9.77 -13.08
CA MET A 116 9.40 -8.84 -13.51
C MET A 116 9.55 -8.45 -14.99
N GLN A 117 10.78 -8.28 -15.49
CA GLN A 117 11.04 -8.03 -16.91
C GLN A 117 10.60 -9.21 -17.78
N ARG A 118 10.83 -10.46 -17.33
CA ARG A 118 10.31 -11.65 -18.01
C ARG A 118 8.78 -11.63 -18.11
N LEU A 119 8.08 -11.24 -17.04
CA LEU A 119 6.62 -11.14 -17.05
C LEU A 119 6.12 -10.02 -17.96
N LEU A 120 6.82 -8.89 -18.04
CA LEU A 120 6.49 -7.85 -19.04
C LEU A 120 6.50 -8.45 -20.45
N ALA A 121 7.54 -9.19 -20.83
CA ALA A 121 7.62 -9.82 -22.15
C ALA A 121 6.48 -10.82 -22.40
N VAL A 122 6.06 -11.58 -21.39
CA VAL A 122 4.89 -12.47 -21.47
C VAL A 122 3.61 -11.67 -21.75
N MET A 123 3.37 -10.59 -21.02
CA MET A 123 2.19 -9.74 -21.22
C MET A 123 2.21 -9.00 -22.56
N GLU A 124 3.38 -8.56 -23.04
CA GLU A 124 3.54 -7.98 -24.38
C GLU A 124 3.26 -8.99 -25.49
N GLY A 125 3.62 -10.26 -25.28
CA GLY A 125 3.27 -11.36 -26.17
C GLY A 125 1.76 -11.57 -26.23
N TYR A 126 1.12 -11.68 -25.07
CA TYR A 126 -0.33 -11.81 -24.94
C TYR A 126 -1.08 -10.64 -25.60
N GLN A 127 -0.71 -9.41 -25.26
CA GLN A 127 -1.37 -8.21 -25.77
C GLN A 127 -1.30 -8.14 -27.32
N ARG A 128 -0.19 -8.57 -27.92
CA ARG A 128 -0.04 -8.63 -29.39
C ARG A 128 -0.84 -9.76 -30.02
N ALA A 129 -0.79 -10.95 -29.43
CA ALA A 129 -1.46 -12.14 -29.97
C ALA A 129 -3.00 -11.97 -29.95
N GLU A 130 -3.53 -11.48 -28.84
CA GLU A 130 -4.97 -11.32 -28.62
C GLU A 130 -5.50 -9.92 -28.99
N GLN A 131 -4.64 -9.07 -29.58
CA GLN A 131 -4.97 -7.70 -29.99
C GLN A 131 -5.66 -6.87 -28.89
N VAL A 132 -5.18 -7.02 -27.64
CA VAL A 132 -5.80 -6.37 -26.48
C VAL A 132 -5.48 -4.87 -26.48
N GLU A 133 -6.52 -4.06 -26.60
CA GLU A 133 -6.39 -2.61 -26.50
C GLU A 133 -6.51 -2.12 -25.06
N ASN A 134 -5.93 -0.93 -24.76
CA ASN A 134 -6.05 -0.24 -23.48
C ASN A 134 -5.52 -0.99 -22.24
N LEU A 135 -4.85 -2.12 -22.41
CA LEU A 135 -4.06 -2.76 -21.36
C LEU A 135 -2.71 -2.05 -21.25
N ARG A 136 -2.38 -1.57 -20.06
CA ARG A 136 -1.10 -0.90 -19.77
C ARG A 136 -0.41 -1.60 -18.63
N PHE A 137 0.84 -1.97 -18.82
CA PHE A 137 1.66 -2.55 -17.76
C PHE A 137 3.07 -1.97 -17.76
N ARG A 138 3.67 -1.88 -16.58
CA ARG A 138 5.06 -1.43 -16.41
C ARG A 138 5.57 -1.81 -15.03
N ILE A 139 6.89 -1.93 -14.90
CA ILE A 139 7.55 -1.93 -13.60
C ILE A 139 7.48 -0.51 -13.03
N ILE A 140 7.06 -0.41 -11.77
CA ILE A 140 7.07 0.83 -11.01
C ILE A 140 8.40 0.92 -10.28
N TYR A 141 9.05 2.07 -10.43
CA TYR A 141 10.26 2.41 -9.70
C TYR A 141 9.96 3.50 -8.68
N ASP A 142 10.43 3.29 -7.45
CA ASP A 142 10.41 4.29 -6.37
C ASP A 142 11.83 4.34 -5.80
N ALA A 143 12.40 5.53 -5.62
CA ALA A 143 13.82 5.71 -5.28
C ALA A 143 14.80 4.91 -6.18
N GLN A 144 14.49 4.78 -7.47
CA GLN A 144 15.23 3.95 -8.45
C GLN A 144 15.29 2.45 -8.11
N ILE A 145 14.41 1.98 -7.23
CA ILE A 145 14.25 0.56 -6.90
C ILE A 145 12.99 0.06 -7.63
N PRO A 146 13.05 -1.04 -8.39
CA PRO A 146 11.85 -1.65 -8.96
C PRO A 146 11.03 -2.22 -7.82
N VAL A 147 9.85 -1.68 -7.54
CA VAL A 147 9.07 -2.03 -6.33
C VAL A 147 7.95 -3.03 -6.60
N TYR A 148 7.32 -2.97 -7.77
CA TYR A 148 6.29 -3.91 -8.21
C TYR A 148 5.98 -3.70 -9.70
N LEU A 149 5.23 -4.62 -10.31
CA LEU A 149 4.71 -4.46 -11.67
C LEU A 149 3.25 -4.02 -11.60
N SER A 150 2.92 -2.85 -12.17
CA SER A 150 1.56 -2.31 -12.24
C SER A 150 0.92 -2.65 -13.57
N ILE A 151 -0.34 -3.05 -13.53
CA ILE A 151 -1.18 -3.41 -14.68
C ILE A 151 -2.51 -2.67 -14.55
N LYS A 152 -2.91 -1.95 -15.60
CA LYS A 152 -4.18 -1.22 -15.68
C LYS A 152 -4.95 -1.68 -16.90
N GLY A 153 -6.21 -2.04 -16.67
CA GLY A 153 -7.14 -2.53 -17.69
C GLY A 153 -8.54 -2.63 -17.12
N SER A 154 -9.49 -3.09 -17.94
CA SER A 154 -10.83 -3.43 -17.46
C SER A 154 -10.79 -4.66 -16.53
N PRO A 155 -11.80 -4.87 -15.68
CA PRO A 155 -11.85 -6.05 -14.82
C PRO A 155 -11.69 -7.37 -15.59
N GLY A 156 -12.31 -7.50 -16.76
CA GLY A 156 -12.17 -8.70 -17.61
C GLY A 156 -10.74 -8.90 -18.12
N GLN A 157 -10.08 -7.82 -18.56
CA GLN A 157 -8.69 -7.88 -18.99
C GLN A 157 -7.75 -8.27 -17.86
N LEU A 158 -7.96 -7.72 -16.65
CA LEU A 158 -7.14 -8.05 -15.49
C LEU A 158 -7.29 -9.52 -15.09
N SER A 159 -8.50 -10.08 -15.15
CA SER A 159 -8.70 -11.51 -14.88
C SER A 159 -8.00 -12.40 -15.92
N ALA A 160 -8.06 -12.06 -17.21
CA ALA A 160 -7.34 -12.80 -18.24
C ALA A 160 -5.81 -12.74 -18.05
N VAL A 161 -5.28 -11.56 -17.70
CA VAL A 161 -3.86 -11.40 -17.40
C VAL A 161 -3.46 -12.21 -16.15
N GLU A 162 -4.30 -12.21 -15.12
CA GLU A 162 -4.07 -12.98 -13.90
C GLU A 162 -3.94 -14.48 -14.20
N GLU A 163 -4.83 -15.06 -15.02
CA GLU A 163 -4.74 -16.47 -15.45
C GLU A 163 -3.42 -16.80 -16.16
N ILE A 164 -2.92 -15.87 -16.97
CA ILE A 164 -1.68 -16.04 -17.74
C ILE A 164 -0.44 -15.96 -16.84
N VAL A 165 -0.42 -14.99 -15.93
CA VAL A 165 0.78 -14.70 -15.14
C VAL A 165 0.81 -15.47 -13.82
N ALA A 166 -0.33 -15.92 -13.27
CA ALA A 166 -0.38 -16.61 -11.98
C ALA A 166 0.49 -17.87 -11.87
N PRO A 167 0.56 -18.77 -12.88
CA PRO A 167 1.44 -19.94 -12.81
C PRO A 167 2.91 -19.56 -12.59
N VAL A 168 3.40 -18.57 -13.34
CA VAL A 168 4.79 -18.11 -13.25
C VAL A 168 4.99 -17.22 -12.01
N TRP A 169 4.13 -16.23 -11.80
CA TRP A 169 4.29 -15.23 -10.76
C TRP A 169 4.06 -15.76 -9.36
N VAL A 170 2.95 -16.48 -9.15
CA VAL A 170 2.56 -16.94 -7.82
C VAL A 170 3.16 -18.31 -7.55
N GLN A 171 2.95 -19.28 -8.44
CA GLN A 171 3.30 -20.68 -8.15
C GLN A 171 4.81 -20.93 -8.25
N GLU A 172 5.48 -20.43 -9.29
CA GLU A 172 6.92 -20.63 -9.47
C GLU A 172 7.76 -19.61 -8.69
N MET A 173 7.39 -18.32 -8.75
CA MET A 173 8.22 -17.25 -8.18
C MET A 173 7.87 -16.90 -6.73
N GLY A 174 6.63 -17.13 -6.29
CA GLY A 174 6.16 -16.79 -4.94
C GLY A 174 5.72 -15.33 -4.77
N GLY A 175 5.45 -14.62 -5.87
CA GLY A 175 4.86 -13.29 -5.87
C GLY A 175 3.39 -13.28 -5.40
N LYS A 176 2.87 -12.09 -5.12
CA LYS A 176 1.47 -11.89 -4.71
C LYS A 176 0.77 -10.93 -5.67
N PHE A 177 -0.55 -11.02 -5.73
CA PHE A 177 -1.39 -10.01 -6.37
C PHE A 177 -1.95 -9.05 -5.33
N HIS A 178 -2.09 -7.79 -5.72
CA HIS A 178 -2.97 -6.83 -5.07
C HIS A 178 -3.83 -6.20 -6.16
N ARG A 179 -5.15 -6.30 -6.03
CA ARG A 179 -6.08 -5.88 -7.09
C ARG A 179 -7.15 -4.97 -6.51
N ASN A 180 -7.46 -3.93 -7.27
CA ASN A 180 -8.69 -3.15 -7.15
C ASN A 180 -9.33 -3.03 -8.55
N ASP A 181 -10.53 -2.46 -8.64
CA ASP A 181 -11.39 -2.45 -9.84
C ASP A 181 -10.63 -2.44 -11.19
N HIS A 182 -9.74 -1.46 -11.40
CA HIS A 182 -9.07 -1.20 -12.68
C HIS A 182 -7.53 -1.23 -12.57
N ASN A 183 -7.00 -1.74 -11.47
CA ASN A 183 -5.55 -1.79 -11.23
C ASN A 183 -5.18 -3.10 -10.55
N MET A 184 -4.15 -3.75 -11.08
CA MET A 184 -3.54 -4.94 -10.50
C MET A 184 -2.05 -4.66 -10.31
N ALA A 185 -1.54 -4.97 -9.13
CA ALA A 185 -0.15 -4.91 -8.78
C ALA A 185 0.36 -6.33 -8.53
N LEU A 186 1.44 -6.69 -9.22
CA LEU A 186 2.20 -7.90 -8.99
C LEU A 186 3.31 -7.54 -8.01
N LEU A 187 3.15 -7.97 -6.77
CA LEU A 187 4.03 -7.65 -5.65
C LEU A 187 5.10 -8.72 -5.47
N PRO A 188 6.39 -8.40 -5.67
CA PRO A 188 7.45 -9.34 -5.33
C PRO A 188 7.47 -9.55 -3.80
N PRO A 189 8.05 -10.65 -3.28
CA PRO A 189 8.01 -10.98 -1.86
C PRO A 189 8.59 -9.91 -0.91
N TYR A 190 9.44 -9.01 -1.42
CA TYR A 190 9.98 -7.91 -0.63
C TYR A 190 9.05 -6.70 -0.52
N ALA A 191 8.06 -6.57 -1.41
CA ALA A 191 6.96 -5.63 -1.28
C ALA A 191 5.92 -6.20 -0.30
N ASP A 192 6.28 -6.22 0.98
CA ASP A 192 5.48 -6.81 2.06
C ASP A 192 5.28 -5.81 3.20
N LYS A 193 4.06 -5.26 3.31
CA LYS A 193 3.66 -4.34 4.37
C LYS A 193 3.88 -4.91 5.77
N GLY A 194 3.63 -6.21 5.97
CA GLY A 194 3.83 -6.91 7.24
C GLY A 194 5.30 -6.94 7.66
N ARG A 195 6.21 -7.23 6.74
CA ARG A 195 7.66 -7.20 6.98
C ARG A 195 8.13 -5.78 7.34
N ALA A 196 7.68 -4.76 6.60
CA ALA A 196 8.04 -3.37 6.84
C ALA A 196 7.54 -2.86 8.20
N VAL A 197 6.28 -3.16 8.56
CA VAL A 197 5.71 -2.79 9.86
C VAL A 197 6.46 -3.46 11.01
N LYS A 198 6.76 -4.76 10.92
CA LYS A 198 7.54 -5.47 11.95
C LYS A 198 8.94 -4.86 12.14
N TYR A 199 9.59 -4.45 11.04
CA TYR A 199 10.86 -3.76 11.10
C TYR A 199 10.76 -2.42 11.86
N ILE A 200 9.79 -1.59 11.50
CA ILE A 200 9.54 -0.32 12.19
C ILE A 200 9.20 -0.53 13.67
N MET A 201 8.40 -1.54 14.02
CA MET A 201 8.10 -1.86 15.41
C MET A 201 9.36 -2.18 16.21
N THR A 202 10.35 -2.85 15.62
CA THR A 202 11.66 -3.09 16.25
C THR A 202 12.39 -1.78 16.51
N LEU A 203 12.45 -0.88 15.52
CA LEU A 203 13.07 0.45 15.68
C LEU A 203 12.37 1.29 16.75
N ILE A 204 11.04 1.24 16.82
CA ILE A 204 10.24 1.95 17.83
C ILE A 204 10.54 1.40 19.23
N ARG A 205 10.52 0.08 19.42
CA ARG A 205 10.79 -0.56 20.71
C ARG A 205 12.18 -0.23 21.26
N GLN A 206 13.16 0.00 20.39
CA GLN A 206 14.51 0.41 20.78
C GLN A 206 14.60 1.86 21.28
N ARG A 207 13.64 2.72 20.89
CA ARG A 207 13.66 4.17 21.19
C ARG A 207 12.67 4.58 22.27
N CYS A 208 11.62 3.80 22.50
CA CYS A 208 10.63 4.10 23.54
C CYS A 208 11.16 3.75 24.94
N GLU A 209 10.93 4.64 25.91
CA GLU A 209 11.28 4.41 27.32
C GLU A 209 10.42 3.32 27.99
N GLY A 210 9.23 3.05 27.45
CA GLY A 210 8.29 2.04 27.93
C GLY A 210 7.65 1.25 26.78
N PRO A 211 6.85 0.20 27.10
CA PRO A 211 6.24 -0.65 26.08
C PRO A 211 5.26 0.16 25.20
N PRO A 212 5.50 0.25 23.87
CA PRO A 212 4.61 0.97 22.97
C PRO A 212 3.31 0.20 22.72
N LEU A 213 2.20 0.93 22.51
CA LEU A 213 0.97 0.35 21.97
C LEU A 213 0.99 0.45 20.45
N PHE A 214 0.55 -0.60 19.78
CA PHE A 214 0.52 -0.71 18.31
C PHE A 214 -0.89 -1.06 17.87
N ILE A 215 -1.48 -0.21 17.05
CA ILE A 215 -2.79 -0.41 16.45
C ILE A 215 -2.59 -0.45 14.94
N GLY A 216 -3.09 -1.49 14.28
CA GLY A 216 -3.09 -1.62 12.82
C GLY A 216 -4.44 -1.24 12.25
N MET A 217 -4.48 -0.59 11.08
CA MET A 217 -5.71 -0.31 10.36
C MET A 217 -5.54 -0.53 8.85
N GLY A 218 -6.49 -1.21 8.22
CA GLY A 218 -6.45 -1.51 6.79
C GLY A 218 -7.74 -2.14 6.31
N ASP A 219 -7.96 -2.14 4.99
CA ASP A 219 -9.18 -2.64 4.34
C ASP A 219 -8.92 -3.86 3.45
N SER A 220 -7.68 -4.07 3.00
CA SER A 220 -7.34 -5.05 1.97
C SER A 220 -6.76 -6.34 2.57
N LEU A 221 -6.95 -7.49 1.92
CA LEU A 221 -6.38 -8.77 2.41
C LEU A 221 -4.85 -8.73 2.54
N THR A 222 -4.19 -7.91 1.72
CA THR A 222 -2.73 -7.67 1.79
C THR A 222 -2.29 -6.94 3.05
N ASP A 223 -3.22 -6.37 3.82
CA ASP A 223 -2.94 -5.64 5.07
C ASP A 223 -2.95 -6.58 6.28
N ILE A 224 -3.66 -7.71 6.20
CA ILE A 224 -3.78 -8.71 7.27
C ILE A 224 -2.44 -9.05 7.93
N PRO A 225 -1.33 -9.28 7.20
CA PRO A 225 -0.04 -9.58 7.82
C PRO A 225 0.46 -8.51 8.81
N PHE A 226 0.25 -7.21 8.53
CA PHE A 226 0.66 -6.15 9.47
C PHE A 226 -0.40 -5.90 10.54
N LEU A 227 -1.68 -6.06 10.23
CA LEU A 227 -2.76 -5.99 11.22
C LEU A 227 -2.56 -7.04 12.32
N ARG A 228 -2.24 -8.29 11.95
CA ARG A 228 -1.95 -9.39 12.88
C ARG A 228 -0.67 -9.18 13.70
N ALA A 229 0.23 -8.31 13.25
CA ALA A 229 1.45 -8.00 14.00
C ALA A 229 1.19 -6.96 15.11
N CYS A 230 0.13 -6.16 15.00
CA CYS A 230 -0.23 -5.14 15.97
C CYS A 230 -0.98 -5.72 17.18
N HIS A 231 -1.08 -4.97 18.28
CA HIS A 231 -1.82 -5.39 19.48
C HIS A 231 -3.33 -5.36 19.26
N TYR A 232 -3.81 -4.38 18.50
CA TYR A 232 -5.20 -4.27 18.05
C TYR A 232 -5.22 -4.01 16.54
N ALA A 233 -6.30 -4.45 15.89
CA ALA A 233 -6.55 -4.20 14.48
C ALA A 233 -7.93 -3.55 14.30
N LEU A 234 -8.01 -2.63 13.36
CA LEU A 234 -9.23 -1.93 12.93
C LEU A 234 -9.40 -2.20 11.43
N THR A 235 -10.62 -2.48 11.00
CA THR A 235 -10.94 -2.60 9.57
C THR A 235 -12.24 -1.86 9.28
N PRO A 236 -12.33 -1.05 8.21
CA PRO A 236 -13.58 -0.42 7.81
C PRO A 236 -14.66 -1.48 7.56
N GLN A 237 -15.93 -1.17 7.85
CA GLN A 237 -17.03 -2.11 7.70
C GLN A 237 -17.22 -2.58 6.25
N ASN A 238 -17.02 -1.69 5.28
CA ASN A 238 -17.19 -1.97 3.85
C ASN A 238 -15.83 -2.22 3.17
N SER A 239 -15.04 -3.12 3.74
CA SER A 239 -13.68 -3.45 3.28
C SER A 239 -13.60 -4.83 2.64
N GLN A 240 -12.54 -5.09 1.87
CA GLN A 240 -12.27 -6.42 1.33
C GLN A 240 -12.13 -7.46 2.45
N ILE A 241 -11.43 -7.10 3.54
CA ILE A 241 -11.28 -7.96 4.72
C ILE A 241 -12.65 -8.38 5.27
N GLN A 242 -13.59 -7.45 5.42
CA GLN A 242 -14.93 -7.76 5.93
C GLN A 242 -15.71 -8.69 5.01
N GLN A 243 -15.56 -8.52 3.70
CA GLN A 243 -16.28 -9.31 2.69
C GLN A 243 -15.71 -10.73 2.53
N GLU A 244 -14.39 -10.89 2.61
CA GLU A 244 -13.72 -12.14 2.24
C GLU A 244 -13.15 -12.93 3.43
N ALA A 245 -12.86 -12.29 4.56
CA ALA A 245 -12.16 -12.93 5.69
C ALA A 245 -12.91 -12.89 7.04
N TRP A 246 -13.97 -12.07 7.16
CA TRP A 246 -14.74 -11.88 8.41
C TRP A 246 -16.12 -12.58 8.39
N MET A 247 -16.27 -13.65 7.59
CA MET A 247 -17.53 -14.42 7.52
C MET A 247 -17.67 -15.44 8.66
#